data_AF-A0A9X3DGI2-F1
#
_entry.id   AF-A0A9X3DGI2-F1
#
_cell.length_a   1.000
_cell.length_b   1.000
_cell.length_c   1.000
_cell.angle_alpha   90.00
_cell.angle_beta   90.00
_cell.angle_gamma   90.00
#
_symmetry.space_group_name_H-M   'P 1'
#
loop_
_entity.id
_entity.type
_entity.pdbx_description
1 polymer ?
#
loop_
_entity_poly.entity_id
_entity_poly.type
_entity_poly.pdbx_seq_one_letter_code
_entity_poly.pdbx_strand_id
1 'polypeptide(L)'
;MKLNYIIKQTAGFLCLLFVISFSACKKENTDKDLDAAPTADQVKFTVTPTATNANIVTLVNQSPGFKAIWDFGNGATADGNTVSASYPLAGTYNVKLTIVTAGGSVSSTKAVTIAATNPAMLTDPAFTTLSGGLSNAAGFTWVIDQKSAGHLGVGPVTSQGPDWYQAAADEKNGLGFYDDEMTFNMNALKYTYDNKGTTFANAANAPGIGGPAASSDPTVNYTPPTNLTWLVTETNGVKYLTISGGGFISYYLGVSQYQILSLNENEMWLRCLDKANAGNAWYLKLVKKGYVRPVVQKPLQAANLSDDFQATANFTWTAENVDFVRPYDNPAKFPVNTSAKVGYYEKRTGADGQYGNLNVTLPYRFNLTTTNKIRLKVFFPSGNDFTKTPATVSVKLQNSLLGGNAWQTQTEIVKTLTTVQYNTWTQLEFNFSGISAQTLYDKIVVQLGGEGHPNPGIFYIDDFEFK
;
A
#
# COMPACT_ATOMS: atom_id res chain seq x y z
N MET A 1 52.78 83.82 47.17
CA MET A 1 51.36 83.87 47.59
C MET A 1 50.91 82.43 47.81
N LYS A 2 50.73 82.03 49.07
CA LYS A 2 50.26 80.69 49.47
C LYS A 2 48.92 80.87 50.19
N LEU A 3 48.12 79.82 50.10
CA LEU A 3 47.14 79.34 51.07
C LEU A 3 45.65 79.63 50.80
N ASN A 4 44.86 78.56 51.01
CA ASN A 4 43.40 78.43 51.14
C ASN A 4 42.61 78.23 49.83
N TYR A 5 41.68 77.27 49.68
CA TYR A 5 41.18 76.19 50.55
C TYR A 5 40.20 75.33 49.70
N ILE A 6 40.34 74.01 49.82
CA ILE A 6 39.35 72.91 49.76
C ILE A 6 37.87 73.32 49.57
N ILE A 7 37.12 72.60 48.70
CA ILE A 7 35.77 72.00 48.95
C ILE A 7 35.14 71.47 47.64
N LYS A 8 34.67 70.20 47.69
CA LYS A 8 33.68 69.54 46.82
C LYS A 8 34.07 69.16 45.38
N GLN A 9 34.43 67.88 45.20
CA GLN A 9 33.67 66.96 44.33
C GLN A 9 34.08 65.49 44.59
N THR A 10 33.96 65.08 45.86
CA THR A 10 34.01 63.68 46.32
C THR A 10 32.66 62.99 46.11
N ALA A 11 32.18 62.91 44.86
CA ALA A 11 30.92 62.23 44.51
C ALA A 11 30.95 61.51 43.15
N GLY A 12 32.13 61.40 42.52
CA GLY A 12 32.32 60.65 41.27
C GLY A 12 33.13 59.36 41.46
N PHE A 13 33.40 58.95 42.70
CA PHE A 13 34.29 57.83 43.05
C PHE A 13 33.57 56.66 43.73
N LEU A 14 32.22 56.64 43.66
CA LEU A 14 31.38 55.63 44.32
C LEU A 14 30.32 54.99 43.41
N CYS A 15 30.48 55.11 42.08
CA CYS A 15 29.66 54.35 41.12
C CYS A 15 30.49 53.57 40.08
N LEU A 16 31.82 53.60 40.19
CA LEU A 16 32.73 52.71 39.46
C LEU A 16 33.14 51.49 40.31
N LEU A 17 32.26 51.10 41.24
CA LEU A 17 32.44 50.02 42.22
C LEU A 17 31.33 48.97 42.13
N PHE A 18 30.73 48.84 40.94
CA PHE A 18 29.71 47.83 40.61
C PHE A 18 29.96 47.16 39.25
N VAL A 19 31.24 47.00 38.88
CA VAL A 19 31.68 46.23 37.68
C VAL A 19 32.74 45.18 38.08
N ILE A 20 32.70 44.70 39.32
CA ILE A 20 33.60 43.65 39.81
C ILE A 20 32.79 42.61 40.60
N SER A 21 31.94 41.88 39.89
CA SER A 21 31.34 40.63 40.41
C SER A 21 30.87 39.72 39.28
N PHE A 22 31.75 39.49 38.30
CA PHE A 22 31.71 38.26 37.50
C PHE A 22 32.96 37.43 37.84
N SER A 23 32.98 36.92 39.07
CA SER A 23 33.75 35.71 39.35
C SER A 23 33.03 34.54 38.67
N ALA A 24 33.70 34.02 37.65
CA ALA A 24 33.71 32.63 37.22
C ALA A 24 32.35 31.94 36.97
N CYS A 25 32.01 31.78 35.70
CA CYS A 25 32.32 30.47 35.13
C CYS A 25 33.67 30.63 34.42
N LYS A 26 34.77 30.16 35.03
CA LYS A 26 35.89 29.74 34.18
C LYS A 26 35.22 28.75 33.21
N LYS A 27 35.31 29.00 31.91
CA LYS A 27 35.12 27.90 30.97
C LYS A 27 36.09 26.84 31.49
N GLU A 28 35.59 25.70 31.96
CA GLU A 28 36.49 24.57 32.14
C GLU A 28 37.05 24.37 30.74
N ASN A 29 38.31 24.78 30.54
CA ASN A 29 39.08 24.32 29.41
C ASN A 29 39.12 22.81 29.57
N THR A 30 38.19 22.15 28.92
CA THR A 30 38.32 20.76 28.51
C THR A 30 39.30 20.74 27.33
N ASP A 31 40.49 21.32 27.54
CA ASP A 31 41.71 20.98 26.79
C ASP A 31 42.23 19.62 27.31
N LYS A 32 41.31 18.68 27.59
CA LYS A 32 41.71 17.29 27.60
C LYS A 32 41.85 16.97 26.12
N ASP A 33 43.09 16.86 25.66
CA ASP A 33 43.37 16.17 24.41
C ASP A 33 42.49 14.92 24.38
N LEU A 34 41.71 14.75 23.31
CA LEU A 34 40.98 13.51 23.11
C LEU A 34 41.98 12.37 23.30
N ASP A 35 41.62 11.39 24.13
CA ASP A 35 42.47 10.22 24.33
C ASP A 35 42.86 9.65 22.96
N ALA A 36 44.00 8.96 22.87
CA ALA A 36 44.40 8.33 21.62
C ALA A 36 43.26 7.45 21.07
N ALA A 37 43.01 7.54 19.76
CA ALA A 37 41.98 6.74 19.12
C ALA A 37 42.25 5.25 19.39
N PRO A 38 41.22 4.47 19.78
CA PRO A 38 41.40 3.07 20.10
C PRO A 38 41.78 2.27 18.85
N THR A 39 42.63 1.26 18.98
CA THR A 39 43.07 0.39 17.88
C THR A 39 42.24 -0.88 17.81
N ALA A 40 42.19 -1.52 16.63
CA ALA A 40 41.38 -2.72 16.43
C ALA A 40 41.77 -3.87 17.38
N ASP A 41 43.05 -3.99 17.73
CA ASP A 41 43.59 -5.00 18.63
C ASP A 41 43.13 -4.82 20.10
N GLN A 42 42.62 -3.64 20.44
CA GLN A 42 42.03 -3.37 21.76
C GLN A 42 40.60 -3.88 21.89
N VAL A 43 39.92 -4.19 20.77
CA VAL A 43 38.56 -4.73 20.77
C VAL A 43 38.62 -6.24 21.02
N LYS A 44 38.37 -6.62 22.28
CA LYS A 44 38.36 -8.01 22.73
C LYS A 44 36.97 -8.40 23.19
N PHE A 45 36.52 -9.55 22.72
CA PHE A 45 35.26 -10.13 23.19
C PHE A 45 35.27 -11.65 23.12
N THR A 46 34.43 -12.24 23.97
CA THR A 46 34.13 -13.67 23.93
C THR A 46 32.77 -13.90 23.30
N VAL A 47 32.63 -15.07 22.68
CA VAL A 47 31.37 -15.60 22.18
C VAL A 47 31.29 -17.02 22.71
N THR A 48 30.31 -17.28 23.56
CA THR A 48 30.17 -18.58 24.23
C THR A 48 28.75 -19.08 24.05
N PRO A 49 28.53 -20.24 23.41
CA PRO A 49 27.21 -20.86 23.37
C PRO A 49 26.68 -21.11 24.79
N THR A 50 25.39 -20.89 25.00
CA THR A 50 24.76 -21.19 26.30
C THR A 50 24.69 -22.69 26.53
N ALA A 51 24.80 -23.12 27.80
CA ALA A 51 24.76 -24.54 28.15
C ALA A 51 23.41 -25.21 27.83
N THR A 52 22.32 -24.44 27.85
CA THR A 52 20.96 -24.94 27.60
C THR A 52 20.61 -24.97 26.10
N ASN A 53 21.22 -24.09 25.29
CA ASN A 53 20.95 -24.02 23.86
C ASN A 53 22.18 -23.49 23.11
N ALA A 54 22.83 -24.34 22.31
CA ALA A 54 24.01 -23.97 21.54
C ALA A 54 23.75 -22.90 20.45
N ASN A 55 22.48 -22.71 20.07
CA ASN A 55 22.02 -21.70 19.12
C ASN A 55 21.76 -20.34 19.78
N ILE A 56 21.89 -20.24 21.10
CA ILE A 56 21.91 -18.98 21.83
C ILE A 56 23.34 -18.78 22.31
N VAL A 57 23.96 -17.64 21.97
CA VAL A 57 25.32 -17.33 22.39
C VAL A 57 25.33 -16.10 23.28
N THR A 58 26.12 -16.17 24.34
CA THR A 58 26.44 -15.03 25.19
C THR A 58 27.67 -14.34 24.64
N LEU A 59 27.55 -13.03 24.40
CA LEU A 59 28.63 -12.17 23.95
C LEU A 59 29.05 -11.24 25.09
N VAL A 60 30.33 -11.21 25.41
CA VAL A 60 30.88 -10.40 26.50
C VAL A 60 31.98 -9.49 25.97
N ASN A 61 31.77 -8.18 26.09
CA ASN A 61 32.79 -7.17 25.83
C ASN A 61 33.87 -7.25 26.93
N GLN A 62 35.13 -7.34 26.52
CA GLN A 62 36.31 -7.32 27.39
C GLN A 62 37.21 -6.11 27.10
N SER A 63 36.73 -5.18 26.27
CA SER A 63 37.46 -3.99 25.83
C SER A 63 37.13 -2.78 26.71
N PRO A 64 38.07 -1.84 26.90
CA PRO A 64 37.81 -0.58 27.56
C PRO A 64 36.93 0.34 26.69
N GLY A 65 36.02 1.10 27.32
CA GLY A 65 35.14 2.04 26.63
C GLY A 65 33.88 2.32 27.46
N PHE A 66 33.18 3.40 27.12
CA PHE A 66 31.93 3.76 27.81
C PHE A 66 30.68 3.25 27.07
N LYS A 67 30.82 2.78 25.83
CA LYS A 67 29.74 2.18 25.07
C LYS A 67 30.24 1.02 24.21
N ALA A 68 29.47 -0.06 24.20
CA ALA A 68 29.68 -1.26 23.37
C ALA A 68 28.43 -1.48 22.52
N ILE A 69 28.59 -1.53 21.21
CA ILE A 69 27.52 -1.70 20.23
C ILE A 69 27.83 -2.97 19.44
N TRP A 70 26.85 -3.86 19.38
CA TRP A 70 26.94 -5.16 18.73
C TRP A 70 26.12 -5.18 17.44
N ASP A 71 26.70 -5.79 16.42
CA ASP A 71 26.00 -6.32 15.26
C ASP A 71 26.25 -7.83 15.25
N PHE A 72 25.19 -8.61 15.35
CA PHE A 72 25.28 -10.06 15.49
C PHE A 72 25.50 -10.78 14.15
N GLY A 73 25.52 -10.06 13.03
CA GLY A 73 25.68 -10.65 11.69
C GLY A 73 24.44 -11.43 11.21
N ASN A 74 23.35 -11.40 11.98
CA ASN A 74 22.03 -11.94 11.62
C ASN A 74 20.98 -10.82 11.42
N GLY A 75 21.42 -9.56 11.33
CA GLY A 75 20.57 -8.38 11.19
C GLY A 75 20.09 -7.76 12.51
N ALA A 76 20.27 -8.44 13.65
CA ALA A 76 19.98 -7.87 14.96
C ALA A 76 21.21 -7.17 15.55
N THR A 77 20.95 -6.08 16.27
CA THR A 77 21.95 -5.30 17.00
C THR A 77 21.57 -5.20 18.48
N ALA A 78 22.54 -4.89 19.33
CA ALA A 78 22.32 -4.63 20.74
C ALA A 78 23.40 -3.69 21.28
N ASP A 79 23.21 -3.17 22.49
CA ASP A 79 24.25 -2.45 23.22
C ASP A 79 24.41 -3.00 24.65
N GLY A 80 25.60 -2.78 25.21
CA GLY A 80 25.96 -3.23 26.56
C GLY A 80 27.14 -4.19 26.60
N ASN A 81 27.66 -4.42 27.81
CA ASN A 81 28.87 -5.23 28.01
C ASN A 81 28.59 -6.74 27.95
N THR A 82 27.36 -7.16 28.18
CA THR A 82 26.95 -8.56 28.07
C THR A 82 25.59 -8.61 27.39
N VAL A 83 25.54 -9.30 26.25
CA VAL A 83 24.33 -9.44 25.44
C VAL A 83 24.16 -10.89 25.01
N SER A 84 22.95 -11.25 24.62
CA SER A 84 22.63 -12.58 24.10
C SER A 84 22.14 -12.46 22.66
N ALA A 85 22.63 -13.34 21.78
CA ALA A 85 22.19 -13.44 20.40
C ALA A 85 21.65 -14.85 20.11
N SER A 86 20.55 -14.90 19.37
CA SER A 86 19.89 -16.15 18.97
C SER A 86 20.09 -16.42 17.48
N TYR A 87 20.49 -17.63 17.15
CA TYR A 87 20.77 -18.10 15.79
C TYR A 87 20.04 -19.42 15.53
N PRO A 88 18.76 -19.39 15.14
CA PRO A 88 17.99 -20.62 14.89
C PRO A 88 18.60 -21.53 13.81
N LEU A 89 19.40 -20.98 12.90
CA LEU A 89 19.99 -21.70 11.76
C LEU A 89 21.45 -22.06 11.98
N ALA A 90 21.84 -23.21 11.41
CA ALA A 90 23.25 -23.50 11.17
C ALA A 90 23.86 -22.49 10.20
N GLY A 91 25.13 -22.15 10.41
CA GLY A 91 25.86 -21.24 9.53
C GLY A 91 26.98 -20.50 10.24
N THR A 92 27.65 -19.62 9.50
CA THR A 92 28.70 -18.75 10.04
C THR A 92 28.21 -17.31 10.02
N TYR A 93 28.23 -16.66 11.18
CA TYR A 93 27.79 -15.30 11.39
C TYR A 93 28.98 -14.41 11.75
N ASN A 94 29.11 -13.27 11.07
CA ASN A 94 30.16 -12.29 11.34
C ASN A 94 29.68 -11.31 12.41
N VAL A 95 30.01 -11.61 13.67
CA VAL A 95 29.68 -10.75 14.80
C VAL A 95 30.67 -9.61 14.87
N LYS A 96 30.18 -8.37 14.85
CA LYS A 96 30.97 -7.14 14.98
C LYS A 96 30.70 -6.46 16.31
N LEU A 97 31.75 -6.19 17.08
CA LEU A 97 31.71 -5.32 18.24
C LEU A 97 32.32 -3.97 17.88
N THR A 98 31.61 -2.89 18.14
CA THR A 98 32.09 -1.50 18.06
C THR A 98 32.16 -0.92 19.46
N ILE A 99 33.32 -0.45 19.87
CA ILE A 99 33.51 0.25 21.15
C ILE A 99 33.65 1.75 20.90
N VAL A 100 33.11 2.53 21.83
CA VAL A 100 33.26 3.99 21.85
C VAL A 100 34.02 4.38 23.12
N THR A 101 35.10 5.13 22.92
CA THR A 101 35.98 5.68 23.96
C THR A 101 36.04 7.20 23.84
N ALA A 102 36.72 7.86 24.77
CA ALA A 102 36.90 9.31 24.69
C ALA A 102 37.72 9.74 23.45
N GLY A 103 38.51 8.83 22.87
CA GLY A 103 39.35 9.07 21.68
C GLY A 103 38.71 8.74 20.34
N GLY A 104 37.47 8.24 20.32
CA GLY A 104 36.75 7.84 19.10
C GLY A 104 36.14 6.45 19.18
N SER A 105 35.94 5.81 18.03
CA SER A 105 35.35 4.47 17.96
C SER A 105 36.16 3.54 17.07
N VAL A 106 36.23 2.26 17.45
CA VAL A 106 36.85 1.21 16.66
C VAL A 106 36.03 -0.06 16.75
N SER A 107 36.12 -0.91 15.72
CA SER A 107 35.39 -2.16 15.66
C SER A 107 36.26 -3.35 15.31
N SER A 108 35.89 -4.53 15.80
CA SER A 108 36.46 -5.82 15.40
C SER A 108 35.35 -6.82 15.10
N THR A 109 35.63 -7.76 14.19
CA THR A 109 34.67 -8.76 13.71
C THR A 109 35.20 -10.17 13.94
N LYS A 110 34.33 -11.07 14.40
CA LYS A 110 34.65 -12.49 14.62
C LYS A 110 33.59 -13.37 13.97
N ALA A 111 34.04 -14.40 13.25
CA ALA A 111 33.17 -15.44 12.73
C ALA A 111 32.71 -16.38 13.86
N VAL A 112 31.39 -16.58 13.96
CA VAL A 112 30.73 -17.47 14.92
C VAL A 112 30.02 -18.56 14.13
N THR A 113 30.40 -19.82 14.37
CA THR A 113 29.81 -20.96 13.66
C THR A 113 28.75 -21.63 14.53
N ILE A 114 27.54 -21.72 14.01
CA ILE A 114 26.42 -22.48 14.57
C ILE A 114 26.37 -23.80 13.82
N ALA A 115 26.62 -24.89 14.56
CA ALA A 115 26.84 -26.21 13.95
C ALA A 115 25.57 -26.83 13.35
N ALA A 116 24.42 -26.62 14.00
CA ALA A 116 23.15 -27.22 13.59
C ALA A 116 21.99 -26.23 13.74
N THR A 117 21.00 -26.33 12.85
CA THR A 117 19.73 -25.62 12.99
C THR A 117 18.97 -26.18 14.18
N ASN A 118 18.36 -25.32 14.99
CA ASN A 118 17.51 -25.70 16.12
C ASN A 118 16.03 -25.43 15.79
N PRO A 119 15.26 -26.46 15.37
CA PRO A 119 13.86 -26.28 15.00
C PRO A 119 12.95 -25.85 16.15
N ALA A 120 13.35 -26.09 17.41
CA ALA A 120 12.58 -25.64 18.56
C ALA A 120 12.55 -24.10 18.71
N MET A 121 13.46 -23.39 18.01
CA MET A 121 13.45 -21.93 17.90
C MET A 121 12.60 -21.42 16.72
N LEU A 122 11.94 -22.33 15.98
CA LEU A 122 11.17 -22.06 14.76
C LEU A 122 9.70 -22.50 14.92
N THR A 123 9.10 -22.23 16.09
CA THR A 123 7.75 -22.71 16.45
C THR A 123 6.61 -21.80 15.97
N ASP A 124 6.92 -20.63 15.42
CA ASP A 124 5.89 -19.73 14.88
C ASP A 124 5.11 -20.43 13.75
N PRO A 125 3.76 -20.43 13.78
CA PRO A 125 2.94 -21.02 12.71
C PRO A 125 3.29 -20.49 11.31
N ALA A 126 3.78 -19.26 11.20
CA ALA A 126 4.22 -18.67 9.93
C ALA A 126 5.28 -19.52 9.22
N PHE A 127 6.17 -20.22 9.96
CA PHE A 127 7.13 -21.12 9.34
C PHE A 127 6.43 -22.24 8.58
N THR A 128 5.40 -22.84 9.18
CA THR A 128 4.62 -23.90 8.53
C THR A 128 3.77 -23.34 7.40
N THR A 129 3.11 -22.19 7.59
CA THR A 129 2.27 -21.57 6.55
C THR A 129 3.06 -21.21 5.30
N LEU A 130 4.26 -20.64 5.45
CA LEU A 130 5.09 -20.21 4.32
C LEU A 130 5.72 -21.37 3.56
N SER A 131 6.00 -22.49 4.21
CA SER A 131 6.88 -23.55 3.65
C SER A 131 6.29 -24.95 3.64
N GLY A 132 5.19 -25.20 4.34
CA GLY A 132 4.68 -26.54 4.65
C GLY A 132 5.40 -27.19 5.82
N GLY A 133 6.29 -26.46 6.52
CA GLY A 133 6.98 -26.93 7.71
C GLY A 133 8.09 -27.95 7.42
N LEU A 134 8.62 -28.55 8.48
CA LEU A 134 9.76 -29.48 8.39
C LEU A 134 9.45 -30.77 7.61
N SER A 135 8.16 -31.12 7.50
CA SER A 135 7.71 -32.28 6.72
C SER A 135 7.73 -32.05 5.21
N ASN A 136 7.72 -30.79 4.75
CA ASN A 136 7.77 -30.44 3.34
C ASN A 136 9.16 -29.90 2.96
N ALA A 137 10.08 -30.81 2.64
CA ALA A 137 11.45 -30.45 2.26
C ALA A 137 11.53 -29.56 0.99
N ALA A 138 10.54 -29.66 0.10
CA ALA A 138 10.49 -28.85 -1.13
C ALA A 138 10.10 -27.39 -0.87
N GLY A 139 9.38 -27.12 0.23
CA GLY A 139 8.82 -25.81 0.50
C GLY A 139 7.50 -25.53 -0.21
N PHE A 140 6.95 -24.34 -0.01
CA PHE A 140 5.89 -23.81 -0.86
C PHE A 140 6.42 -22.66 -1.70
N THR A 141 5.96 -22.62 -2.94
CA THR A 141 6.19 -21.51 -3.86
C THR A 141 5.03 -20.53 -3.79
N TRP A 142 5.35 -19.25 -3.71
CA TRP A 142 4.43 -18.13 -3.71
C TRP A 142 4.66 -17.31 -4.99
N VAL A 143 3.58 -16.76 -5.52
CA VAL A 143 3.57 -15.91 -6.71
C VAL A 143 2.78 -14.64 -6.39
N ILE A 144 2.99 -13.58 -7.18
CA ILE A 144 2.19 -12.37 -7.05
C ILE A 144 0.71 -12.68 -7.32
N ASP A 145 -0.17 -12.09 -6.51
CA ASP A 145 -1.61 -12.21 -6.63
C ASP A 145 -2.17 -11.31 -7.75
N GLN A 146 -1.75 -11.59 -8.98
CA GLN A 146 -1.99 -10.80 -10.19
C GLN A 146 -3.44 -10.35 -10.39
N LYS A 147 -4.41 -11.15 -9.94
CA LYS A 147 -5.84 -10.88 -10.12
C LYS A 147 -6.46 -10.04 -9.00
N SER A 148 -5.80 -9.89 -7.85
CA SER A 148 -6.31 -9.03 -6.78
C SER A 148 -5.95 -7.57 -7.05
N ALA A 149 -6.90 -6.68 -6.81
CA ALA A 149 -6.62 -5.24 -6.73
C ALA A 149 -5.62 -4.96 -5.58
N GLY A 150 -4.70 -4.03 -5.83
CA GLY A 150 -3.67 -3.63 -4.86
C GLY A 150 -2.67 -4.73 -4.53
N HIS A 151 -2.45 -5.68 -5.44
CA HIS A 151 -1.40 -6.69 -5.28
C HIS A 151 0.01 -6.08 -5.34
N LEU A 152 0.14 -4.94 -6.01
CA LEU A 152 1.20 -3.96 -5.82
C LEU A 152 0.51 -2.64 -5.47
N GLY A 153 1.02 -1.92 -4.47
CA GLY A 153 0.47 -0.62 -4.13
C GLY A 153 1.40 0.22 -3.28
N VAL A 154 1.11 1.51 -3.16
CA VAL A 154 1.88 2.47 -2.38
C VAL A 154 0.95 3.37 -1.56
N GLY A 155 1.43 3.77 -0.39
CA GLY A 155 0.77 4.71 0.50
C GLY A 155 1.77 5.36 1.46
N PRO A 156 1.32 6.23 2.37
CA PRO A 156 2.20 6.85 3.34
C PRO A 156 2.69 5.83 4.38
N VAL A 157 3.85 6.09 4.99
CA VAL A 157 4.45 5.24 6.04
C VAL A 157 3.58 5.05 7.29
N THR A 158 2.55 5.84 7.46
CA THR A 158 1.59 5.71 8.58
C THR A 158 0.47 4.71 8.28
N SER A 159 0.25 4.39 7.01
CA SER A 159 -0.86 3.53 6.60
C SER A 159 -0.52 2.05 6.71
N GLN A 160 -1.58 1.24 6.86
CA GLN A 160 -1.55 -0.22 6.80
C GLN A 160 -2.18 -0.73 5.50
N GLY A 161 -2.26 0.15 4.49
CA GLY A 161 -2.80 -0.14 3.17
C GLY A 161 -2.29 0.86 2.11
N PRO A 162 -2.42 0.49 0.83
CA PRO A 162 -1.97 1.32 -0.29
C PRO A 162 -2.98 2.42 -0.62
N ASP A 163 -2.90 3.55 0.08
CA ASP A 163 -3.88 4.64 -0.03
C ASP A 163 -3.69 5.55 -1.25
N TRP A 164 -2.50 5.58 -1.85
CA TRP A 164 -2.20 6.47 -2.97
C TRP A 164 -2.35 5.81 -4.33
N TYR A 165 -1.98 4.53 -4.41
CA TYR A 165 -2.10 3.77 -5.65
C TYR A 165 -2.22 2.27 -5.37
N GLN A 166 -3.12 1.63 -6.10
CA GLN A 166 -3.39 0.20 -6.06
C GLN A 166 -3.42 -0.35 -7.47
N ALA A 167 -2.51 -1.26 -7.78
CA ALA A 167 -2.48 -1.88 -9.10
C ALA A 167 -3.80 -2.62 -9.38
N ALA A 168 -4.38 -2.34 -10.54
CA ALA A 168 -5.49 -3.09 -11.10
C ALA A 168 -5.08 -4.54 -11.38
N ALA A 169 -6.07 -5.45 -11.49
CA ALA A 169 -5.79 -6.80 -11.97
C ALA A 169 -5.05 -6.73 -13.33
N ASP A 170 -4.02 -7.56 -13.49
CA ASP A 170 -3.19 -7.66 -14.70
C ASP A 170 -2.40 -6.39 -15.10
N GLU A 171 -2.39 -5.33 -14.30
CA GLU A 171 -1.81 -4.04 -14.70
C GLU A 171 -0.30 -4.11 -14.98
N LYS A 172 0.43 -5.02 -14.33
CA LYS A 172 1.90 -5.17 -14.48
C LYS A 172 2.31 -6.31 -15.41
N ASN A 173 1.42 -6.71 -16.31
CA ASN A 173 1.67 -7.85 -17.21
C ASN A 173 2.85 -7.56 -18.15
N GLY A 174 3.77 -8.53 -18.27
CA GLY A 174 4.96 -8.42 -19.13
C GLY A 174 6.12 -7.62 -18.55
N LEU A 175 6.09 -7.25 -17.26
CA LEU A 175 7.15 -6.45 -16.63
C LEU A 175 8.18 -7.26 -15.81
N GLY A 176 8.16 -8.59 -15.88
CA GLY A 176 9.01 -9.47 -15.06
C GLY A 176 8.62 -9.39 -13.58
N PHE A 177 7.33 -9.61 -13.30
CA PHE A 177 6.73 -9.43 -11.97
C PHE A 177 5.74 -10.56 -11.65
N TYR A 178 4.88 -10.93 -12.62
CA TYR A 178 3.88 -11.99 -12.42
C TYR A 178 4.41 -13.41 -12.66
N ASP A 179 5.57 -13.55 -13.29
CA ASP A 179 6.26 -14.80 -13.56
C ASP A 179 7.28 -15.19 -12.46
N ASP A 180 7.51 -14.29 -11.50
CA ASP A 180 8.37 -14.50 -10.35
C ASP A 180 7.84 -15.60 -9.43
N GLU A 181 8.74 -16.49 -9.01
CA GLU A 181 8.46 -17.58 -8.09
C GLU A 181 9.33 -17.49 -6.83
N MET A 182 8.69 -17.39 -5.67
CA MET A 182 9.34 -17.24 -4.36
C MET A 182 9.09 -18.49 -3.52
N THR A 183 10.11 -19.34 -3.39
CA THR A 183 9.99 -20.62 -2.67
C THR A 183 10.65 -20.53 -1.29
N PHE A 184 9.85 -20.80 -0.25
CA PHE A 184 10.30 -20.88 1.13
C PHE A 184 10.34 -22.35 1.54
N ASN A 185 11.51 -22.86 1.92
CA ASN A 185 11.63 -24.22 2.45
C ASN A 185 12.31 -24.21 3.84
N MET A 186 12.10 -25.26 4.61
CA MET A 186 12.70 -25.38 5.96
C MET A 186 14.11 -25.98 5.95
N ASN A 187 14.64 -26.40 4.81
CA ASN A 187 16.00 -26.95 4.71
C ASN A 187 17.02 -25.81 4.82
N ALA A 188 17.55 -25.61 6.02
CA ALA A 188 18.37 -24.44 6.39
C ALA A 188 17.65 -23.09 6.16
N LEU A 189 16.32 -23.09 6.26
CA LEU A 189 15.45 -21.96 5.89
C LEU A 189 15.83 -21.37 4.52
N LYS A 190 16.09 -22.22 3.52
CA LYS A 190 16.49 -21.74 2.19
C LYS A 190 15.32 -21.01 1.52
N TYR A 191 15.65 -19.86 0.95
CA TYR A 191 14.80 -19.08 0.08
C TYR A 191 15.32 -19.22 -1.36
N THR A 192 14.43 -19.54 -2.29
CA THR A 192 14.77 -19.59 -3.72
C THR A 192 13.90 -18.59 -4.45
N TYR A 193 14.54 -17.66 -5.14
CA TYR A 193 13.87 -16.68 -5.98
C TYR A 193 14.19 -16.99 -7.44
N ASP A 194 13.18 -17.42 -8.19
CA ASP A 194 13.27 -17.66 -9.62
C ASP A 194 12.49 -16.58 -10.34
N ASN A 195 13.22 -15.60 -10.87
CA ASN A 195 12.68 -14.43 -11.55
C ASN A 195 12.66 -14.56 -13.08
N LYS A 196 12.90 -15.78 -13.61
CA LYS A 196 12.98 -16.04 -15.06
C LYS A 196 13.97 -15.15 -15.82
N GLY A 197 14.95 -14.58 -15.13
CA GLY A 197 16.02 -13.74 -15.67
C GLY A 197 15.78 -12.22 -15.58
N THR A 198 14.55 -11.79 -15.26
CA THR A 198 14.23 -10.35 -15.14
C THR A 198 13.42 -10.05 -13.89
N THR A 199 13.52 -8.83 -13.39
CA THR A 199 12.79 -8.40 -12.19
C THR A 199 12.26 -6.99 -12.39
N PHE A 200 11.02 -6.75 -11.98
CA PHE A 200 10.45 -5.41 -11.89
C PHE A 200 11.04 -4.66 -10.69
N ALA A 201 11.52 -3.45 -10.92
CA ALA A 201 12.24 -2.67 -9.91
C ALA A 201 11.66 -1.28 -9.76
N ASN A 202 11.65 -0.76 -8.54
CA ASN A 202 11.33 0.64 -8.32
C ASN A 202 12.38 1.54 -8.99
N ALA A 203 11.93 2.57 -9.71
CA ALA A 203 12.77 3.42 -10.55
C ALA A 203 13.97 4.03 -9.82
N ALA A 204 13.76 4.49 -8.57
CA ALA A 204 14.81 5.11 -7.77
C ALA A 204 15.77 4.07 -7.15
N ASN A 205 15.29 2.85 -6.91
CA ASN A 205 16.09 1.78 -6.33
C ASN A 205 16.81 0.94 -7.39
N ALA A 206 16.32 0.86 -8.63
CA ALA A 206 16.80 -0.01 -9.70
C ALA A 206 18.33 -0.05 -9.90
N PRO A 207 19.09 1.05 -9.76
CA PRO A 207 20.56 1.01 -9.82
C PRO A 207 21.21 0.04 -8.82
N GLY A 208 20.56 -0.23 -7.69
CA GLY A 208 21.04 -1.17 -6.67
C GLY A 208 21.12 -2.63 -7.12
N ILE A 209 20.47 -3.00 -8.24
CA ILE A 209 20.59 -4.33 -8.87
C ILE A 209 21.09 -4.23 -10.31
N GLY A 210 21.72 -3.11 -10.69
CA GLY A 210 22.25 -2.90 -12.04
C GLY A 210 21.23 -2.41 -13.07
N GLY A 211 20.05 -1.97 -12.63
CA GLY A 211 19.05 -1.34 -13.48
C GLY A 211 19.37 0.12 -13.80
N PRO A 212 18.69 0.72 -14.80
CA PRO A 212 18.88 2.12 -15.16
C PRO A 212 18.27 3.05 -14.09
N ALA A 213 18.81 4.25 -13.96
CA ALA A 213 18.08 5.35 -13.35
C ALA A 213 16.99 5.81 -14.34
N ALA A 214 15.73 5.66 -13.95
CA ALA A 214 14.59 5.92 -14.82
C ALA A 214 13.53 6.78 -14.12
N SER A 215 12.65 7.40 -14.90
CA SER A 215 11.47 8.13 -14.40
C SER A 215 10.27 7.21 -14.10
N SER A 216 10.34 5.96 -14.55
CA SER A 216 9.33 4.92 -14.34
C SER A 216 10.01 3.62 -13.95
N ASP A 217 9.29 2.75 -13.25
CA ASP A 217 9.79 1.48 -12.73
C ASP A 217 10.22 0.57 -13.90
N PRO A 218 11.51 0.17 -14.00
CA PRO A 218 11.99 -0.66 -15.10
C PRO A 218 11.89 -2.16 -14.81
N THR A 219 11.86 -2.95 -15.89
CA THR A 219 12.24 -4.36 -15.86
C THR A 219 13.76 -4.47 -15.99
N VAL A 220 14.41 -5.19 -15.08
CA VAL A 220 15.87 -5.27 -14.97
C VAL A 220 16.32 -6.72 -15.12
N ASN A 221 17.33 -6.97 -15.96
CA ASN A 221 18.00 -8.26 -16.00
C ASN A 221 18.69 -8.49 -14.65
N TYR A 222 18.29 -9.53 -13.94
CA TYR A 222 18.79 -9.80 -12.59
C TYR A 222 18.96 -11.29 -12.39
N THR A 223 20.05 -11.69 -11.74
CA THR A 223 20.29 -13.08 -11.33
C THR A 223 20.27 -13.14 -9.81
N PRO A 224 19.23 -13.70 -9.20
CA PRO A 224 19.14 -13.84 -7.75
C PRO A 224 20.31 -14.66 -7.17
N PRO A 225 20.86 -14.29 -6.00
CA PRO A 225 21.83 -15.11 -5.30
C PRO A 225 21.28 -16.51 -4.97
N THR A 226 22.14 -17.53 -4.97
CA THR A 226 21.73 -18.94 -4.83
C THR A 226 21.66 -19.43 -3.37
N ASN A 227 22.23 -18.68 -2.44
CA ASN A 227 22.38 -19.01 -1.02
C ASN A 227 21.51 -18.15 -0.11
N LEU A 228 20.36 -17.68 -0.62
CA LEU A 228 19.42 -16.89 0.18
C LEU A 228 18.72 -17.78 1.22
N THR A 229 18.44 -17.17 2.36
CA THR A 229 17.63 -17.75 3.44
C THR A 229 16.51 -16.80 3.83
N TRP A 230 15.51 -17.32 4.54
CA TRP A 230 14.42 -16.52 5.08
C TRP A 230 14.26 -16.72 6.58
N LEU A 231 13.68 -15.75 7.27
CA LEU A 231 13.36 -15.85 8.69
C LEU A 231 12.10 -15.05 9.00
N VAL A 232 11.28 -15.57 9.92
CA VAL A 232 10.20 -14.81 10.53
C VAL A 232 10.60 -14.43 11.95
N THR A 233 10.47 -13.14 12.29
CA THR A 233 10.71 -12.60 13.62
C THR A 233 9.51 -11.79 14.09
N GLU A 234 9.33 -11.65 15.40
CA GLU A 234 8.28 -10.81 15.97
C GLU A 234 8.90 -9.78 16.94
N THR A 235 8.53 -8.51 16.76
CA THR A 235 8.96 -7.40 17.61
C THR A 235 7.74 -6.57 17.97
N ASN A 236 7.48 -6.39 19.27
CA ASN A 236 6.34 -5.61 19.77
C ASN A 236 4.99 -6.03 19.17
N GLY A 237 4.75 -7.33 18.99
CA GLY A 237 3.52 -7.87 18.39
C GLY A 237 3.42 -7.74 16.87
N VAL A 238 4.47 -7.24 16.20
CA VAL A 238 4.53 -7.10 14.74
C VAL A 238 5.48 -8.14 14.17
N LYS A 239 4.97 -8.94 13.21
CA LYS A 239 5.76 -9.97 12.53
C LYS A 239 6.45 -9.42 11.30
N TYR A 240 7.68 -9.88 11.08
CA TYR A 240 8.51 -9.51 9.96
C TYR A 240 9.06 -10.76 9.25
N LEU A 241 8.96 -10.79 7.94
CA LEU A 241 9.67 -11.71 7.06
C LEU A 241 10.95 -11.02 6.58
N THR A 242 12.11 -11.66 6.79
CA THR A 242 13.40 -11.16 6.32
C THR A 242 14.05 -12.16 5.38
N ILE A 243 14.60 -11.68 4.26
CA ILE A 243 15.41 -12.46 3.32
C ILE A 243 16.89 -12.07 3.51
N SER A 244 17.79 -13.05 3.59
CA SER A 244 19.22 -12.78 3.79
C SER A 244 19.91 -12.39 2.48
N GLY A 245 21.20 -12.03 2.54
CA GLY A 245 22.05 -11.85 1.36
C GLY A 245 21.61 -10.73 0.40
N GLY A 246 20.80 -9.77 0.86
CA GLY A 246 20.22 -8.72 0.03
C GLY A 246 19.08 -9.20 -0.88
N GLY A 247 18.55 -10.41 -0.66
CA GLY A 247 17.38 -10.91 -1.39
C GLY A 247 16.12 -10.11 -1.05
N PHE A 248 15.11 -10.24 -1.90
CA PHE A 248 13.85 -9.50 -1.81
C PHE A 248 12.70 -10.35 -2.39
N ILE A 249 11.47 -9.84 -2.25
CA ILE A 249 10.25 -10.47 -2.77
C ILE A 249 9.81 -9.75 -4.04
N SER A 250 10.04 -10.36 -5.21
CA SER A 250 9.56 -9.94 -6.54
C SER A 250 9.86 -8.49 -6.95
N TYR A 251 9.14 -7.49 -6.44
CA TYR A 251 9.38 -6.07 -6.76
C TYR A 251 10.56 -5.50 -5.96
N TYR A 252 11.60 -5.03 -6.66
CA TYR A 252 12.81 -4.53 -6.01
C TYR A 252 12.66 -3.12 -5.44
N LEU A 253 12.74 -3.01 -4.11
CA LEU A 253 12.61 -1.78 -3.34
C LEU A 253 13.88 -1.43 -2.54
N GLY A 254 14.98 -2.16 -2.77
CA GLY A 254 16.22 -1.99 -2.02
C GLY A 254 16.19 -2.50 -0.58
N VAL A 255 15.14 -3.25 -0.21
CA VAL A 255 14.93 -3.79 1.14
C VAL A 255 14.80 -5.31 1.12
N SER A 256 15.07 -5.92 2.26
CA SER A 256 14.98 -7.37 2.45
C SER A 256 14.08 -7.77 3.62
N GLN A 257 13.47 -6.80 4.32
CA GLN A 257 12.58 -7.03 5.44
C GLN A 257 11.19 -6.45 5.16
N TYR A 258 10.18 -7.27 5.46
CA TYR A 258 8.78 -6.98 5.19
C TYR A 258 7.97 -7.23 6.45
N GLN A 259 7.18 -6.26 6.88
CA GLN A 259 6.11 -6.49 7.84
C GLN A 259 5.07 -7.41 7.21
N ILE A 260 4.68 -8.45 7.96
CA ILE A 260 3.58 -9.35 7.56
C ILE A 260 2.28 -8.72 8.08
N LEU A 261 1.46 -8.18 7.18
CA LEU A 261 0.15 -7.63 7.51
C LEU A 261 -0.89 -8.73 7.72
N SER A 262 -0.86 -9.75 6.85
CA SER A 262 -1.64 -10.97 7.01
C SER A 262 -0.93 -12.16 6.35
N LEU A 263 -1.16 -13.34 6.91
CA LEU A 263 -0.65 -14.60 6.39
C LEU A 263 -1.65 -15.70 6.75
N ASN A 264 -2.17 -16.38 5.74
CA ASN A 264 -3.00 -17.58 5.88
C ASN A 264 -2.51 -18.67 4.94
N GLU A 265 -3.20 -19.81 4.90
CA GLU A 265 -2.79 -20.98 4.11
C GLU A 265 -2.48 -20.67 2.65
N ASN A 266 -3.21 -19.74 2.03
CA ASN A 266 -3.15 -19.48 0.59
C ASN A 266 -2.72 -18.06 0.23
N GLU A 267 -2.72 -17.12 1.18
CA GLU A 267 -2.51 -15.70 0.92
C GLU A 267 -1.50 -15.10 1.89
N MET A 268 -0.69 -14.17 1.37
CA MET A 268 0.29 -13.41 2.13
C MET A 268 0.21 -11.94 1.70
N TRP A 269 0.11 -11.04 2.68
CA TRP A 269 0.11 -9.60 2.45
C TRP A 269 1.26 -8.95 3.21
N LEU A 270 2.17 -8.36 2.46
CA LEU A 270 3.41 -7.79 2.96
C LEU A 270 3.43 -6.28 2.82
N ARG A 271 4.18 -5.64 3.71
CA ARG A 271 4.45 -4.21 3.71
C ARG A 271 5.94 -3.95 3.95
N CYS A 272 6.52 -2.98 3.26
CA CYS A 272 7.88 -2.51 3.53
C CYS A 272 8.01 -1.02 3.26
N LEU A 273 9.03 -0.39 3.85
CA LEU A 273 9.35 1.01 3.59
C LEU A 273 10.35 1.09 2.43
N ASP A 274 10.14 2.04 1.52
CA ASP A 274 11.03 2.25 0.38
C ASP A 274 12.41 2.72 0.84
N LYS A 275 13.49 2.12 0.32
CA LYS A 275 14.86 2.52 0.68
C LYS A 275 15.25 3.89 0.14
N ALA A 276 14.83 4.23 -1.07
CA ALA A 276 15.16 5.52 -1.70
C ALA A 276 14.23 6.63 -1.22
N ASN A 277 12.96 6.31 -0.92
CA ASN A 277 11.94 7.28 -0.55
C ASN A 277 11.33 6.99 0.82
N ALA A 278 11.95 7.49 1.89
CA ALA A 278 11.53 7.19 3.27
C ALA A 278 10.07 7.56 3.63
N GLY A 279 9.37 8.36 2.81
CA GLY A 279 7.95 8.69 2.97
C GLY A 279 6.97 7.63 2.43
N ASN A 280 7.47 6.62 1.70
CA ASN A 280 6.65 5.65 0.99
C ASN A 280 6.65 4.29 1.70
N ALA A 281 5.45 3.76 1.92
CA ALA A 281 5.24 2.35 2.24
C ALA A 281 4.68 1.63 1.01
N TRP A 282 5.26 0.49 0.68
CA TRP A 282 4.85 -0.37 -0.42
C TRP A 282 4.22 -1.66 0.09
N TYR A 283 3.29 -2.19 -0.70
CA TYR A 283 2.46 -3.33 -0.34
C TYR A 283 2.50 -4.39 -1.44
N LEU A 284 2.64 -5.65 -1.04
CA LEU A 284 2.66 -6.80 -1.96
C LEU A 284 1.67 -7.85 -1.50
N LYS A 285 0.75 -8.26 -2.37
CA LYS A 285 -0.12 -9.43 -2.15
C LYS A 285 0.39 -10.60 -2.96
N LEU A 286 0.50 -11.74 -2.30
CA LEU A 286 0.95 -13.00 -2.87
C LEU A 286 -0.04 -14.10 -2.57
N VAL A 287 -0.05 -15.09 -3.44
CA VAL A 287 -0.80 -16.33 -3.25
C VAL A 287 0.11 -17.54 -3.44
N LYS A 288 -0.25 -18.66 -2.81
CA LYS A 288 0.44 -19.94 -3.03
C LYS A 288 0.31 -20.33 -4.50
N LYS A 289 1.39 -20.76 -5.13
CA LYS A 289 1.40 -21.19 -6.55
C LYS A 289 0.37 -22.30 -6.76
N GLY A 290 -0.48 -22.14 -7.77
CA GLY A 290 -1.58 -23.06 -8.07
C GLY A 290 -2.86 -22.81 -7.28
N TYR A 291 -2.87 -21.89 -6.31
CA TYR A 291 -4.11 -21.43 -5.70
C TYR A 291 -4.91 -20.61 -6.70
N VAL A 292 -6.16 -21.01 -6.91
CA VAL A 292 -7.15 -20.25 -7.66
C VAL A 292 -8.12 -19.65 -6.66
N ARG A 293 -8.17 -18.31 -6.60
CA ARG A 293 -9.14 -17.61 -5.76
C ARG A 293 -10.55 -18.12 -6.11
N PRO A 294 -11.36 -18.51 -5.12
CA PRO A 294 -12.76 -18.83 -5.35
C PRO A 294 -13.42 -17.63 -6.04
N VAL A 295 -13.95 -17.85 -7.25
CA VAL A 295 -14.77 -16.84 -7.90
C VAL A 295 -16.04 -16.71 -7.06
N VAL A 296 -16.33 -15.51 -6.55
CA VAL A 296 -17.63 -15.22 -5.95
C VAL A 296 -18.67 -15.32 -7.06
N GLN A 297 -19.24 -16.51 -7.24
CA GLN A 297 -20.27 -16.76 -8.24
C GLN A 297 -21.58 -16.17 -7.71
N LYS A 298 -21.97 -15.03 -8.29
CA LYS A 298 -23.29 -14.46 -8.09
C LYS A 298 -24.32 -15.35 -8.82
N PRO A 299 -25.43 -15.76 -8.17
CA PRO A 299 -26.44 -16.57 -8.85
C PRO A 299 -27.06 -15.79 -10.01
N LEU A 300 -27.53 -16.47 -11.05
CA LEU A 300 -28.24 -15.83 -12.17
C LEU A 300 -29.71 -15.61 -11.79
N GLN A 301 -30.22 -14.39 -11.91
CA GLN A 301 -31.61 -14.02 -11.58
C GLN A 301 -32.14 -12.96 -12.54
N ALA A 302 -33.46 -12.95 -12.77
CA ALA A 302 -34.10 -11.85 -13.50
C ALA A 302 -33.94 -10.54 -12.70
N ALA A 303 -33.58 -9.45 -13.38
CA ALA A 303 -33.25 -8.21 -12.69
C ALA A 303 -34.46 -7.59 -11.97
N ASN A 304 -35.66 -7.58 -12.59
CA ASN A 304 -36.91 -7.12 -11.98
C ASN A 304 -36.77 -5.84 -11.13
N LEU A 305 -35.95 -4.90 -11.57
CA LEU A 305 -35.63 -3.68 -10.82
C LEU A 305 -36.64 -2.61 -11.19
N SER A 306 -37.19 -1.92 -10.20
CA SER A 306 -38.12 -0.82 -10.46
C SER A 306 -37.95 0.30 -9.44
N ASP A 307 -38.03 1.54 -9.92
CA ASP A 307 -38.01 2.73 -9.08
C ASP A 307 -38.94 3.79 -9.67
N ASP A 308 -39.97 4.16 -8.91
CA ASP A 308 -40.88 5.27 -9.24
C ASP A 308 -40.36 6.62 -8.73
N PHE A 309 -39.20 6.64 -8.07
CA PHE A 309 -38.58 7.82 -7.45
C PHE A 309 -39.45 8.56 -6.41
N GLN A 310 -40.56 7.96 -5.96
CA GLN A 310 -41.46 8.51 -4.93
C GLN A 310 -41.45 7.65 -3.67
N ALA A 311 -41.43 6.32 -3.83
CA ALA A 311 -41.44 5.33 -2.76
C ALA A 311 -40.07 4.64 -2.60
N THR A 312 -39.93 3.73 -1.64
CA THR A 312 -38.71 2.93 -1.52
C THR A 312 -38.58 1.99 -2.73
N ALA A 313 -37.50 2.12 -3.49
CA ALA A 313 -37.17 1.20 -4.58
C ALA A 313 -36.81 -0.19 -4.04
N ASN A 314 -36.89 -1.23 -4.88
CA ASN A 314 -36.46 -2.58 -4.50
C ASN A 314 -34.92 -2.78 -4.56
N PHE A 315 -34.17 -1.68 -4.70
CA PHE A 315 -32.72 -1.60 -4.66
C PHE A 315 -32.28 -0.19 -4.23
N THR A 316 -30.98 0.00 -4.01
CA THR A 316 -30.42 1.30 -3.59
C THR A 316 -29.52 1.86 -4.69
N TRP A 317 -29.80 3.08 -5.14
CA TRP A 317 -28.91 3.82 -6.04
C TRP A 317 -27.68 4.34 -5.31
N THR A 318 -26.54 4.26 -5.98
CA THR A 318 -25.31 4.98 -5.64
C THR A 318 -25.17 6.15 -6.61
N ALA A 319 -25.06 7.36 -6.08
CA ALA A 319 -24.71 8.56 -6.84
C ALA A 319 -23.19 8.73 -6.82
N GLU A 320 -22.55 8.57 -7.97
CA GLU A 320 -21.10 8.74 -8.12
C GLU A 320 -20.85 10.04 -8.87
N ASN A 321 -20.22 11.02 -8.22
CA ASN A 321 -19.87 12.32 -8.80
C ASN A 321 -21.03 13.09 -9.46
N VAL A 322 -22.25 12.87 -8.98
CA VAL A 322 -23.48 13.60 -9.34
C VAL A 322 -24.21 14.01 -8.08
N ASP A 323 -24.99 15.08 -8.16
CA ASP A 323 -25.94 15.44 -7.12
C ASP A 323 -27.30 14.82 -7.46
N PHE A 324 -27.75 13.92 -6.60
CA PHE A 324 -28.97 13.16 -6.82
C PHE A 324 -29.91 13.30 -5.64
N VAL A 325 -31.14 13.73 -5.92
CA VAL A 325 -32.18 13.91 -4.90
C VAL A 325 -33.43 13.17 -5.30
N ARG A 326 -33.92 12.33 -4.40
CA ARG A 326 -35.24 11.70 -4.49
C ARG A 326 -35.84 11.56 -3.08
N PRO A 327 -37.15 11.75 -2.91
CA PRO A 327 -38.10 12.32 -3.89
C PRO A 327 -37.88 13.82 -4.12
N TYR A 328 -38.03 14.30 -5.36
CA TYR A 328 -37.95 15.72 -5.75
C TYR A 328 -39.26 16.17 -6.42
N ASP A 329 -39.69 17.43 -6.28
CA ASP A 329 -40.93 17.91 -6.90
C ASP A 329 -40.88 17.83 -8.43
N ASN A 330 -41.88 17.19 -9.04
CA ASN A 330 -41.95 17.08 -10.50
C ASN A 330 -42.04 18.48 -11.13
N PRO A 331 -41.04 18.93 -11.92
CA PRO A 331 -40.99 20.27 -12.48
C PRO A 331 -42.03 20.51 -13.59
N ALA A 332 -42.63 19.44 -14.14
CA ALA A 332 -43.48 19.50 -15.31
C ALA A 332 -44.52 18.37 -15.32
N LYS A 333 -45.63 18.56 -14.58
CA LYS A 333 -46.75 17.60 -14.50
C LYS A 333 -47.68 17.74 -15.71
N PHE A 334 -47.22 17.28 -16.88
CA PHE A 334 -47.95 17.29 -18.14
C PHE A 334 -48.10 15.85 -18.68
N PRO A 335 -48.88 15.60 -19.76
CA PRO A 335 -49.08 14.24 -20.28
C PRO A 335 -47.75 13.49 -20.48
N VAL A 336 -47.75 12.16 -20.26
CA VAL A 336 -46.58 11.23 -20.16
C VAL A 336 -46.01 11.05 -18.74
N ASN A 337 -45.96 12.09 -17.91
CA ASN A 337 -45.59 11.92 -16.49
C ASN A 337 -46.41 12.82 -15.57
N THR A 338 -47.30 12.19 -14.81
CA THR A 338 -48.19 12.83 -13.84
C THR A 338 -47.75 12.62 -12.38
N SER A 339 -46.58 12.01 -12.14
CA SER A 339 -46.04 11.76 -10.80
C SER A 339 -45.91 13.05 -10.00
N ALA A 340 -46.18 12.98 -8.69
CA ALA A 340 -46.02 14.14 -7.82
C ALA A 340 -44.54 14.45 -7.58
N LYS A 341 -43.75 13.39 -7.43
CA LYS A 341 -42.31 13.43 -7.20
C LYS A 341 -41.56 12.65 -8.29
N VAL A 342 -40.28 12.97 -8.48
CA VAL A 342 -39.35 12.40 -9.46
C VAL A 342 -37.93 12.35 -8.88
N GLY A 343 -36.97 11.79 -9.61
CA GLY A 343 -35.54 11.94 -9.32
C GLY A 343 -34.96 13.19 -9.95
N TYR A 344 -34.28 14.01 -9.15
CA TYR A 344 -33.43 15.11 -9.62
C TYR A 344 -32.00 14.60 -9.82
N TYR A 345 -31.42 14.84 -10.99
CA TYR A 345 -30.06 14.47 -11.35
C TYR A 345 -29.31 15.72 -11.82
N GLU A 346 -28.22 16.07 -11.15
CA GLU A 346 -27.32 17.13 -11.58
C GLU A 346 -25.91 16.59 -11.82
N LYS A 347 -25.42 16.79 -13.04
CA LYS A 347 -24.04 16.53 -13.40
C LYS A 347 -23.17 17.67 -12.87
N ARG A 348 -22.20 17.34 -12.02
CA ARG A 348 -21.29 18.31 -11.40
C ARG A 348 -20.34 18.93 -12.43
N THR A 349 -19.90 20.15 -12.13
CA THR A 349 -18.83 20.83 -12.88
C THR A 349 -17.45 20.28 -12.48
N GLY A 350 -16.50 20.26 -13.41
CA GLY A 350 -15.10 19.96 -13.14
C GLY A 350 -14.67 18.55 -13.51
N ALA A 351 -13.39 18.23 -13.29
CA ALA A 351 -12.77 16.98 -13.73
C ALA A 351 -13.43 15.74 -13.07
N ASP A 352 -13.84 15.85 -11.81
CA ASP A 352 -14.48 14.74 -11.09
C ASP A 352 -15.89 14.43 -11.65
N GLY A 353 -16.60 15.46 -12.13
CA GLY A 353 -17.95 15.34 -12.69
C GLY A 353 -18.01 14.75 -14.09
N GLN A 354 -16.88 14.48 -14.74
CA GLN A 354 -16.85 14.01 -16.14
C GLN A 354 -17.33 12.56 -16.33
N TYR A 355 -17.35 11.77 -15.26
CA TYR A 355 -17.84 10.37 -15.23
C TYR A 355 -19.03 10.18 -14.30
N GLY A 356 -19.68 11.29 -13.93
CA GLY A 356 -20.80 11.27 -13.00
C GLY A 356 -21.94 10.35 -13.47
N ASN A 357 -22.47 9.52 -12.59
CA ASN A 357 -23.50 8.54 -12.91
C ASN A 357 -24.34 8.13 -11.68
N LEU A 358 -25.50 7.54 -11.94
CA LEU A 358 -26.18 6.69 -10.97
C LEU A 358 -25.84 5.23 -11.28
N ASN A 359 -25.52 4.45 -10.26
CA ASN A 359 -25.29 3.03 -10.44
C ASN A 359 -25.84 2.17 -9.31
N VAL A 360 -26.05 0.89 -9.60
CA VAL A 360 -26.42 -0.13 -8.63
C VAL A 360 -25.66 -1.40 -8.96
N THR A 361 -25.15 -2.09 -7.94
CA THR A 361 -24.53 -3.42 -8.06
C THR A 361 -25.35 -4.43 -7.28
N LEU A 362 -25.75 -5.52 -7.93
CA LEU A 362 -26.65 -6.51 -7.37
C LEU A 362 -25.88 -7.70 -6.81
N PRO A 363 -26.44 -8.44 -5.82
CA PRO A 363 -25.82 -9.65 -5.30
C PRO A 363 -25.97 -10.87 -6.25
N TYR A 364 -26.60 -10.68 -7.41
CA TYR A 364 -26.87 -11.69 -8.43
C TYR A 364 -26.48 -11.16 -9.83
N ARG A 365 -26.24 -12.07 -10.79
CA ARG A 365 -26.07 -11.74 -12.22
C ARG A 365 -27.43 -11.63 -12.90
N PHE A 366 -27.55 -10.76 -13.90
CA PHE A 366 -28.77 -10.60 -14.67
C PHE A 366 -28.99 -11.76 -15.65
N ASN A 367 -30.13 -12.42 -15.53
CA ASN A 367 -30.62 -13.35 -16.54
C ASN A 367 -31.26 -12.57 -17.71
N LEU A 368 -30.47 -12.29 -18.75
CA LEU A 368 -30.94 -11.51 -19.91
C LEU A 368 -31.79 -12.32 -20.89
N THR A 369 -31.96 -13.63 -20.68
CA THR A 369 -32.87 -14.45 -21.50
C THR A 369 -34.33 -14.17 -21.19
N THR A 370 -34.64 -13.74 -19.96
CA THR A 370 -36.00 -13.45 -19.50
C THR A 370 -36.28 -11.95 -19.41
N THR A 371 -35.28 -11.15 -19.04
CA THR A 371 -35.41 -9.70 -18.78
C THR A 371 -34.24 -8.95 -19.39
N ASN A 372 -34.50 -8.14 -20.43
CA ASN A 372 -33.45 -7.54 -21.26
C ASN A 372 -33.79 -6.14 -21.78
N LYS A 373 -34.80 -5.49 -21.22
CA LYS A 373 -35.19 -4.12 -21.59
C LYS A 373 -35.23 -3.23 -20.37
N ILE A 374 -34.60 -2.08 -20.47
CA ILE A 374 -34.70 -1.03 -19.46
C ILE A 374 -35.57 0.09 -20.00
N ARG A 375 -36.51 0.56 -19.19
CA ARG A 375 -37.30 1.77 -19.44
C ARG A 375 -36.99 2.83 -18.40
N LEU A 376 -37.01 4.07 -18.85
CA LEU A 376 -36.76 5.23 -18.01
C LEU A 376 -37.48 6.43 -18.62
N LYS A 377 -38.25 7.16 -17.83
CA LYS A 377 -38.72 8.48 -18.22
C LYS A 377 -37.66 9.51 -17.89
N VAL A 378 -37.44 10.44 -18.81
CA VAL A 378 -36.50 11.53 -18.63
C VAL A 378 -37.11 12.86 -19.02
N PHE A 379 -36.66 13.92 -18.37
CA PHE A 379 -36.98 15.30 -18.71
C PHE A 379 -35.70 16.10 -18.81
N PHE A 380 -35.52 16.75 -19.95
CA PHE A 380 -34.34 17.54 -20.29
C PHE A 380 -34.75 19.02 -20.39
N PRO A 381 -34.47 19.84 -19.36
CA PRO A 381 -34.69 21.28 -19.42
C PRO A 381 -33.88 21.91 -20.57
N SER A 382 -34.51 22.78 -21.36
CA SER A 382 -33.84 23.51 -22.44
C SER A 382 -32.84 24.55 -21.95
N GLY A 383 -32.78 24.80 -20.63
CA GLY A 383 -31.81 25.69 -20.01
C GLY A 383 -30.39 25.11 -19.95
N ASN A 384 -30.21 23.81 -20.22
CA ASN A 384 -28.88 23.21 -20.35
C ASN A 384 -28.16 23.69 -21.63
N ASP A 385 -26.84 23.84 -21.54
CA ASP A 385 -25.98 24.07 -22.72
C ASP A 385 -25.67 22.74 -23.43
N PHE A 386 -26.58 22.30 -24.30
CA PHE A 386 -26.43 21.04 -25.04
C PHE A 386 -25.30 21.03 -26.08
N THR A 387 -24.63 22.16 -26.30
CA THR A 387 -23.39 22.19 -27.10
C THR A 387 -22.18 21.68 -26.31
N LYS A 388 -22.28 21.66 -24.98
CA LYS A 388 -21.22 21.28 -24.05
C LYS A 388 -21.55 20.05 -23.22
N THR A 389 -22.83 19.83 -22.94
CA THR A 389 -23.34 18.68 -22.18
C THR A 389 -24.29 17.93 -23.09
N PRO A 390 -23.84 16.89 -23.80
CA PRO A 390 -24.66 16.17 -24.79
C PRO A 390 -26.04 15.79 -24.28
N ALA A 391 -27.08 15.98 -25.11
CA ALA A 391 -28.46 15.62 -24.80
C ALA A 391 -28.69 14.10 -24.86
N THR A 392 -27.93 13.34 -24.07
CA THR A 392 -27.89 11.87 -24.13
C THR A 392 -28.21 11.23 -22.80
N VAL A 393 -28.77 10.02 -22.88
CA VAL A 393 -28.95 9.10 -21.77
C VAL A 393 -28.25 7.80 -22.15
N SER A 394 -27.30 7.38 -21.33
CA SER A 394 -26.60 6.11 -21.46
C SER A 394 -27.04 5.15 -20.35
N VAL A 395 -27.29 3.90 -20.74
CA VAL A 395 -27.46 2.78 -19.81
C VAL A 395 -26.40 1.73 -20.13
N LYS A 396 -25.62 1.35 -19.12
CA LYS A 396 -24.51 0.40 -19.24
C LYS A 396 -24.72 -0.78 -18.30
N LEU A 397 -24.48 -2.00 -18.79
CA LEU A 397 -24.38 -3.21 -17.97
C LEU A 397 -22.91 -3.56 -17.78
N GLN A 398 -22.47 -3.84 -16.55
CA GLN A 398 -21.06 -4.08 -16.20
C GLN A 398 -20.88 -5.31 -15.27
N ASN A 399 -19.67 -5.90 -15.29
CA ASN A 399 -19.26 -6.96 -14.38
C ASN A 399 -18.58 -6.37 -13.13
N SER A 400 -19.29 -6.36 -12.00
CA SER A 400 -18.77 -5.79 -10.76
C SER A 400 -17.60 -6.59 -10.16
N LEU A 401 -17.37 -7.84 -10.57
CA LEU A 401 -16.25 -8.65 -10.03
C LEU A 401 -14.88 -8.14 -10.50
N LEU A 402 -14.83 -7.23 -11.48
CA LEU A 402 -13.60 -6.55 -11.88
C LEU A 402 -13.29 -5.30 -11.03
N GLY A 403 -14.10 -5.01 -10.01
CA GLY A 403 -13.90 -3.86 -9.12
C GLY A 403 -13.89 -2.54 -9.90
N GLY A 404 -12.85 -1.72 -9.72
CA GLY A 404 -12.66 -0.46 -10.44
C GLY A 404 -12.56 -0.60 -11.97
N ASN A 405 -12.32 -1.81 -12.48
CA ASN A 405 -12.24 -2.10 -13.91
C ASN A 405 -13.55 -2.63 -14.50
N ALA A 406 -14.67 -2.58 -13.78
CA ALA A 406 -15.97 -3.06 -14.26
C ALA A 406 -16.37 -2.48 -15.64
N TRP A 407 -15.95 -1.23 -15.92
CA TRP A 407 -16.17 -0.54 -17.20
C TRP A 407 -15.57 -1.26 -18.41
N GLN A 408 -14.52 -2.07 -18.25
CA GLN A 408 -13.88 -2.80 -19.36
C GLN A 408 -14.77 -3.88 -19.99
N THR A 409 -15.82 -4.31 -19.28
CA THR A 409 -16.77 -5.35 -19.76
C THR A 409 -18.09 -4.79 -20.24
N GLN A 410 -18.21 -3.45 -20.30
CA GLN A 410 -19.51 -2.82 -20.43
C GLN A 410 -20.19 -3.08 -21.78
N THR A 411 -21.49 -3.36 -21.74
CA THR A 411 -22.36 -3.13 -22.90
C THR A 411 -23.15 -1.88 -22.67
N GLU A 412 -23.06 -0.92 -23.58
CA GLU A 412 -23.67 0.40 -23.50
C GLU A 412 -24.73 0.60 -24.58
N ILE A 413 -25.86 1.20 -24.20
CA ILE A 413 -26.85 1.73 -25.15
C ILE A 413 -27.06 3.21 -24.84
N VAL A 414 -26.83 4.05 -25.85
CA VAL A 414 -27.02 5.50 -25.76
C VAL A 414 -28.27 5.91 -26.52
N LYS A 415 -29.07 6.80 -25.93
CA LYS A 415 -30.20 7.47 -26.58
C LYS A 415 -29.96 8.98 -26.58
N THR A 416 -30.19 9.61 -27.71
CA THR A 416 -30.06 11.06 -27.88
C THR A 416 -31.44 11.68 -27.95
N LEU A 417 -31.68 12.70 -27.15
CA LEU A 417 -32.88 13.53 -27.24
C LEU A 417 -32.69 14.60 -28.31
N THR A 418 -33.77 14.84 -29.05
CA THR A 418 -33.86 15.93 -30.02
C THR A 418 -34.46 17.16 -29.37
N THR A 419 -34.31 18.32 -30.02
CA THR A 419 -34.80 19.60 -29.51
C THR A 419 -36.31 19.62 -29.23
N VAL A 420 -37.10 18.87 -29.99
CA VAL A 420 -38.56 18.76 -29.79
C VAL A 420 -38.93 17.98 -28.52
N GLN A 421 -37.99 17.23 -27.94
CA GLN A 421 -38.19 16.46 -26.71
C GLN A 421 -37.73 17.24 -25.47
N TYR A 422 -37.07 18.39 -25.64
CA TYR A 422 -36.70 19.25 -24.51
C TYR A 422 -37.96 19.84 -23.85
N ASN A 423 -37.89 20.06 -22.54
CA ASN A 423 -39.01 20.51 -21.71
C ASN A 423 -40.26 19.61 -21.78
N THR A 424 -40.10 18.35 -22.19
CA THR A 424 -41.17 17.35 -22.19
C THR A 424 -40.67 16.05 -21.58
N TRP A 425 -41.57 15.31 -20.95
CA TRP A 425 -41.25 13.96 -20.48
C TRP A 425 -41.21 12.99 -21.66
N THR A 426 -40.10 12.26 -21.77
CA THR A 426 -39.89 11.23 -22.79
C THR A 426 -39.65 9.88 -22.12
N GLN A 427 -40.40 8.85 -22.49
CA GLN A 427 -40.09 7.47 -22.09
C GLN A 427 -39.10 6.85 -23.07
N LEU A 428 -37.93 6.47 -22.58
CA LEU A 428 -36.89 5.78 -23.33
C LEU A 428 -36.95 4.28 -23.08
N GLU A 429 -36.60 3.47 -24.09
CA GLU A 429 -36.39 2.03 -23.96
C GLU A 429 -34.99 1.65 -24.48
N PHE A 430 -34.23 0.94 -23.65
CA PHE A 430 -32.89 0.43 -23.92
C PHE A 430 -32.98 -1.09 -24.07
N ASN A 431 -32.70 -1.60 -25.27
CA ASN A 431 -32.93 -3.00 -25.63
C ASN A 431 -31.63 -3.81 -25.67
N PHE A 432 -31.41 -4.63 -24.66
CA PHE A 432 -30.25 -5.52 -24.51
C PHE A 432 -30.51 -6.94 -25.03
N SER A 433 -31.61 -7.21 -25.75
CA SER A 433 -31.90 -8.56 -26.27
C SER A 433 -30.78 -9.15 -27.15
N GLY A 434 -30.00 -8.30 -27.83
CA GLY A 434 -28.83 -8.72 -28.62
C GLY A 434 -27.69 -9.35 -27.80
N ILE A 435 -27.69 -9.16 -26.48
CA ILE A 435 -26.73 -9.76 -25.55
C ILE A 435 -27.41 -10.73 -24.56
N SER A 436 -28.58 -11.26 -24.89
CA SER A 436 -29.38 -12.13 -24.00
C SER A 436 -28.66 -13.39 -23.50
N ALA A 437 -27.62 -13.86 -24.21
CA ALA A 437 -26.79 -14.99 -23.81
C ALA A 437 -25.70 -14.64 -22.77
N GLN A 438 -25.46 -13.36 -22.49
CA GLN A 438 -24.43 -12.92 -21.55
C GLN A 438 -24.88 -13.13 -20.10
N THR A 439 -23.98 -13.63 -19.25
CA THR A 439 -24.23 -13.91 -17.82
C THR A 439 -23.30 -13.15 -16.87
N LEU A 440 -22.48 -12.25 -17.42
CA LEU A 440 -21.41 -11.56 -16.66
C LEU A 440 -21.86 -10.27 -15.99
N TYR A 441 -23.09 -9.81 -16.22
CA TYR A 441 -23.57 -8.50 -15.78
C TYR A 441 -24.33 -8.56 -14.47
N ASP A 442 -24.06 -7.59 -13.60
CA ASP A 442 -24.70 -7.43 -12.29
C ASP A 442 -24.68 -5.98 -11.79
N LYS A 443 -24.04 -5.09 -12.55
CA LYS A 443 -24.04 -3.66 -12.29
C LYS A 443 -24.74 -2.93 -13.42
N ILE A 444 -25.59 -1.97 -13.07
CA ILE A 444 -26.22 -1.03 -14.00
C ILE A 444 -25.65 0.34 -13.72
N VAL A 445 -25.32 1.07 -14.79
CA VAL A 445 -24.92 2.47 -14.74
C VAL A 445 -25.88 3.26 -15.63
N VAL A 446 -26.48 4.30 -15.08
CA VAL A 446 -27.33 5.27 -15.78
C VAL A 446 -26.65 6.62 -15.75
N GLN A 447 -26.43 7.20 -16.93
CA GLN A 447 -25.68 8.44 -17.08
C GLN A 447 -26.44 9.40 -18.00
N LEU A 448 -26.65 10.63 -17.52
CA LEU A 448 -27.31 11.69 -18.27
C LEU A 448 -26.32 12.81 -18.56
N GLY A 449 -26.38 13.35 -19.77
CA GLY A 449 -25.55 14.48 -20.17
C GLY A 449 -24.22 14.11 -20.82
N GLY A 450 -23.96 12.85 -21.13
CA GLY A 450 -22.68 12.37 -21.71
C GLY A 450 -21.55 12.19 -20.69
N GLU A 451 -20.41 11.68 -21.16
CA GLU A 451 -19.18 11.48 -20.37
C GLU A 451 -17.94 12.08 -21.03
N GLY A 452 -16.85 12.22 -20.27
CA GLY A 452 -15.56 12.69 -20.78
C GLY A 452 -15.48 14.21 -20.96
N HIS A 453 -16.36 14.97 -20.31
CA HIS A 453 -16.33 16.44 -20.30
C HIS A 453 -16.72 17.01 -18.93
N PRO A 454 -16.19 18.18 -18.54
CA PRO A 454 -16.39 18.76 -17.21
C PRO A 454 -17.67 19.60 -17.08
N ASN A 455 -18.48 19.66 -18.14
CA ASN A 455 -19.62 20.57 -18.21
C ASN A 455 -20.83 20.03 -17.40
N PRO A 456 -21.55 20.91 -16.69
CA PRO A 456 -22.70 20.52 -15.87
C PRO A 456 -23.98 20.38 -16.69
N GLY A 457 -25.01 19.81 -16.07
CA GLY A 457 -26.36 19.77 -16.62
C GLY A 457 -27.37 19.25 -15.59
N ILE A 458 -28.59 19.78 -15.66
CA ILE A 458 -29.71 19.39 -14.79
C ILE A 458 -30.67 18.51 -15.60
N PHE A 459 -31.06 17.39 -15.03
CA PHE A 459 -31.96 16.43 -15.63
C PHE A 459 -32.92 15.89 -14.57
N TYR A 460 -34.03 15.33 -15.03
CA TYR A 460 -34.95 14.62 -14.16
C TYR A 460 -35.25 13.25 -14.74
N ILE A 461 -35.40 12.28 -13.85
CA ILE A 461 -35.68 10.89 -14.18
C ILE A 461 -36.89 10.41 -13.40
N ASP A 462 -37.67 9.51 -14.01
CA ASP A 462 -38.81 8.88 -13.36
C ASP A 462 -39.08 7.49 -13.94
N ASP A 463 -39.87 6.66 -13.24
CA ASP A 463 -40.33 5.34 -13.68
C ASP A 463 -39.23 4.47 -14.32
N PHE A 464 -38.16 4.21 -13.56
CA PHE A 464 -37.12 3.25 -13.96
C PHE A 464 -37.66 1.83 -13.83
N GLU A 465 -37.48 1.01 -14.86
CA GLU A 465 -37.88 -0.40 -14.86
C GLU A 465 -36.91 -1.23 -15.68
N PHE A 466 -36.42 -2.35 -15.13
CA PHE A 466 -35.67 -3.38 -15.84
C PHE A 466 -36.52 -4.64 -15.95
N LYS A 467 -36.99 -4.95 -17.16
CA LYS A 467 -37.93 -6.04 -17.45
C LYS A 467 -37.56 -6.93 -18.61
#